data_AF-A0A1I0BLZ5-F1
#
_entry.id   AF-A0A1I0BLZ5-F1
#
_cell.length_a   1.000
_cell.length_b   1.000
_cell.length_c   1.000
_cell.angle_alpha   90.00
_cell.angle_beta   90.00
_cell.angle_gamma   90.00
#
_symmetry.space_group_name_H-M   'P 1'
#
loop_
_entity.id
_entity.type
_entity.pdbx_description
1 polymer ?
#
loop_
_entity_poly.entity_id
_entity_poly.type
_entity_poly.pdbx_seq_one_letter_code
_entity_poly.pdbx_strand_id
1 'polypeptide(L)'
;MNKITLYHGSDKIISEPKFNLGKKYNDYGQGLYCTKHIELAKEWAVDEGRDGFVNIYEIDLAGLKILDLNSDSYSILHWLTVLLEHRNISVNTPVAIDGLEYLKEHYHVALDDYDVIIGYRADDSYFSFARAFISNSISVSQLQKAMYLGELGIQYFVKSEKAFSKLKFIEAIPVDSVEHYSNKVLRDSNARKNYKRITESVDKNGTFLLDLMRKG
;
A
#
# COMPACT_ATOMS: atom_id res chain seq x y z
N MET A 1 18.67 16.45 11.91
CA MET A 1 17.96 15.40 12.67
C MET A 1 17.26 14.51 11.67
N ASN A 2 17.55 13.21 11.64
CA ASN A 2 16.94 12.24 10.70
C ASN A 2 15.86 11.37 11.36
N LYS A 3 15.41 11.77 12.55
CA LYS A 3 14.38 11.07 13.31
C LYS A 3 12.99 11.49 12.85
N ILE A 4 12.11 10.52 12.68
CA ILE A 4 10.71 10.75 12.35
C ILE A 4 9.79 9.92 13.26
N THR A 5 8.58 10.41 13.45
CA THR A 5 7.51 9.67 14.15
C THR A 5 6.73 8.82 13.16
N LEU A 6 6.46 7.58 13.53
CA LEU A 6 5.70 6.60 12.77
C LEU A 6 4.59 6.01 13.65
N TYR A 7 3.42 5.85 13.06
CA TYR A 7 2.21 5.34 13.70
C TYR A 7 1.83 3.98 13.09
N HIS A 8 1.53 3.00 13.93
CA HIS A 8 1.04 1.68 13.53
C HIS A 8 -0.27 1.36 14.24
N GLY A 9 -1.35 1.20 13.47
CA GLY A 9 -2.62 0.70 14.00
C GLY A 9 -2.61 -0.81 14.14
N SER A 10 -3.02 -1.31 15.31
CA SER A 10 -3.21 -2.75 15.57
C SER A 10 -4.27 -3.02 16.63
N ASP A 11 -4.67 -4.29 16.75
CA ASP A 11 -5.56 -4.80 17.80
C ASP A 11 -4.92 -4.92 19.19
N LYS A 12 -3.62 -4.65 19.28
CA LYS A 12 -2.80 -4.81 20.49
C LYS A 12 -1.70 -3.77 20.60
N ILE A 13 -1.15 -3.65 21.80
CA ILE A 13 0.08 -2.89 22.06
C ILE A 13 1.28 -3.71 21.57
N ILE A 14 2.16 -3.07 20.80
CA ILE A 14 3.38 -3.64 20.24
C ILE A 14 4.56 -2.78 20.73
N SER A 15 4.96 -2.96 21.99
CA SER A 15 6.10 -2.22 22.55
C SER A 15 7.45 -2.68 22.01
N GLU A 16 7.50 -3.92 21.52
CA GLU A 16 8.71 -4.55 20.96
C GLU A 16 8.39 -5.15 19.58
N PRO A 17 8.37 -4.34 18.51
CA PRO A 17 8.14 -4.84 17.17
C PRO A 17 9.31 -5.75 16.77
N LYS A 18 9.02 -6.99 16.35
CA LYS A 18 10.04 -7.95 15.95
C LYS A 18 10.14 -8.05 14.44
N PHE A 19 11.37 -8.15 13.96
CA PHE A 19 11.66 -8.43 12.56
C PHE A 19 10.98 -9.72 12.10
N ASN A 20 10.58 -9.76 10.83
CA ASN A 20 9.98 -10.91 10.15
C ASN A 20 8.65 -11.41 10.75
N LEU A 21 7.93 -10.55 11.48
CA LEU A 21 6.54 -10.79 11.87
C LEU A 21 5.56 -10.18 10.86
N GLY A 22 4.30 -10.59 10.97
CA GLY A 22 3.22 -10.16 10.07
C GLY A 22 2.88 -11.20 9.01
N LYS A 23 1.86 -10.90 8.19
CA LYS A 23 1.38 -11.82 7.16
C LYS A 23 2.37 -11.84 5.99
N LYS A 24 2.65 -13.04 5.47
CA LYS A 24 3.54 -13.26 4.31
C LYS A 24 3.11 -12.44 3.08
N TYR A 25 1.81 -12.36 2.86
CA TYR A 25 1.21 -11.73 1.68
C TYR A 25 0.63 -10.35 2.00
N ASN A 26 1.37 -9.52 2.74
CA ASN A 26 1.08 -8.09 2.86
C ASN A 26 1.69 -7.33 1.66
N ASP A 27 1.38 -6.04 1.53
CA ASP A 27 1.60 -5.24 0.30
C ASP A 27 3.06 -5.21 -0.18
N TYR A 28 4.01 -5.36 0.75
CA TYR A 28 5.46 -5.33 0.52
C TYR A 28 6.19 -6.52 1.18
N GLY A 29 5.45 -7.52 1.68
CA GLY A 29 5.99 -8.66 2.43
C GLY A 29 5.89 -8.56 3.96
N GLN A 30 6.72 -9.33 4.69
CA GLN A 30 6.68 -9.38 6.16
C GLN A 30 7.50 -8.26 6.78
N GLY A 31 6.94 -7.60 7.80
CA GLY A 31 7.56 -6.46 8.47
C GLY A 31 6.52 -5.56 9.14
N LEU A 32 6.95 -4.36 9.54
CA LEU A 32 6.11 -3.40 10.25
C LEU A 32 5.60 -2.33 9.28
N TYR A 33 4.29 -2.16 9.26
CA TYR A 33 3.61 -1.18 8.40
C TYR A 33 3.19 0.03 9.22
N CYS A 34 3.80 1.17 8.94
CA CYS A 34 3.52 2.41 9.63
C CYS A 34 3.00 3.48 8.67
N THR A 35 2.52 4.59 9.22
CA THR A 35 2.23 5.82 8.49
C THR A 35 2.70 7.03 9.29
N LYS A 36 2.84 8.19 8.63
CA LYS A 36 3.04 9.48 9.30
C LYS A 36 1.73 10.17 9.70
N HIS A 37 0.59 9.60 9.32
CA HIS A 37 -0.73 10.19 9.57
C HIS A 37 -1.45 9.45 10.70
N ILE A 38 -1.50 10.05 11.89
CA ILE A 38 -2.10 9.41 13.07
C ILE A 38 -3.57 9.02 12.86
N GLU A 39 -4.37 9.86 12.22
CA GLU A 39 -5.79 9.55 11.96
C GLU A 39 -5.96 8.31 11.08
N LEU A 40 -5.08 8.14 10.09
CA LEU A 40 -5.07 6.95 9.27
C LEU A 40 -4.64 5.71 10.08
N ALA A 41 -3.68 5.85 11.00
CA ALA A 41 -3.31 4.75 11.89
C ALA A 41 -4.45 4.37 12.85
N LYS A 42 -5.28 5.33 13.29
CA LYS A 42 -6.47 5.05 14.10
C LYS A 42 -7.50 4.25 13.30
N GLU A 43 -7.76 4.62 12.05
CA GLU A 43 -8.61 3.84 11.14
C GLU A 43 -8.07 2.40 10.93
N TRP A 44 -6.74 2.22 10.89
CA TRP A 44 -6.12 0.89 10.76
C TRP A 44 -6.20 0.03 12.02
N ALA A 45 -6.28 0.67 13.20
CA ALA A 45 -6.27 -0.03 14.48
C ALA A 45 -7.59 -0.78 14.77
N VAL A 46 -8.70 -0.29 14.22
CA VAL A 46 -10.05 -0.72 14.57
C VAL A 46 -10.71 -1.57 13.48
N ASP A 47 -11.68 -2.39 13.90
CA ASP A 47 -12.67 -3.08 13.04
C ASP A 47 -14.07 -2.94 13.63
N GLU A 48 -15.09 -3.51 12.98
CA GLU A 48 -16.48 -3.47 13.44
C GLU A 48 -16.61 -4.01 14.86
N GLY A 49 -16.96 -3.13 15.81
CA GLY A 49 -17.09 -3.47 17.23
C GLY A 49 -15.80 -3.90 17.91
N ARG A 50 -14.64 -3.64 17.29
CA ARG A 50 -13.31 -3.98 17.83
C ARG A 50 -12.45 -2.73 17.93
N ASP A 51 -12.23 -2.30 19.15
CA ASP A 51 -11.27 -1.25 19.49
C ASP A 51 -9.83 -1.69 19.16
N GLY A 52 -8.92 -0.73 19.19
CA GLY A 52 -7.51 -0.98 18.88
C GLY A 52 -6.57 -0.01 19.56
N PHE A 53 -5.33 -0.02 19.08
CA PHE A 53 -4.25 0.83 19.56
C PHE A 53 -3.49 1.42 18.39
N VAL A 54 -3.11 2.69 18.52
CA VAL A 54 -2.04 3.28 17.71
C VAL A 54 -0.74 3.19 18.49
N ASN A 55 0.17 2.35 18.01
CA ASN A 55 1.53 2.26 18.51
C ASN A 55 2.40 3.34 17.86
N ILE A 56 3.06 4.14 18.69
CA ILE A 56 3.89 5.26 18.27
C ILE A 56 5.36 4.87 18.39
N TYR A 57 6.09 5.07 17.30
CA TYR A 57 7.52 4.84 17.24
C TYR A 57 8.25 6.09 16.78
N GLU A 58 9.46 6.29 17.30
CA GLU A 58 10.48 7.12 16.67
C GLU A 58 11.44 6.20 15.92
N ILE A 59 11.77 6.54 14.66
CA ILE A 59 12.82 5.84 13.91
C ILE A 59 13.90 6.84 13.50
N ASP A 60 15.16 6.49 13.73
CA ASP A 60 16.30 7.21 13.16
C ASP A 60 16.61 6.70 11.75
N LEU A 61 16.40 7.55 10.74
CA LEU A 61 16.65 7.19 9.35
C LEU A 61 18.13 7.27 8.94
N ALA A 62 19.02 7.76 9.80
CA ALA A 62 20.43 7.93 9.44
C ALA A 62 21.06 6.61 8.99
N GLY A 63 21.64 6.59 7.79
CA GLY A 63 22.31 5.41 7.25
C GLY A 63 21.39 4.26 6.87
N LEU A 64 20.06 4.41 6.93
CA LEU A 64 19.12 3.43 6.35
C LEU A 64 19.02 3.64 4.83
N LYS A 65 18.95 2.55 4.07
CA LYS A 65 18.59 2.58 2.65
C LYS A 65 17.08 2.70 2.50
N ILE A 66 16.60 3.78 1.91
CA ILE A 66 15.17 4.05 1.76
C ILE A 66 14.79 4.00 0.29
N LEU A 67 13.81 3.18 -0.05
CA LEU A 67 13.16 3.18 -1.35
C LEU A 67 11.88 4.01 -1.26
N ASP A 68 11.74 5.03 -2.10
CA ASP A 68 10.49 5.77 -2.22
C ASP A 68 9.84 5.50 -3.58
N LEU A 69 8.87 4.58 -3.59
CA LEU A 69 8.08 4.21 -4.78
C LEU A 69 7.14 5.33 -5.23
N ASN A 70 6.99 6.39 -4.45
CA ASN A 70 6.20 7.56 -4.79
C ASN A 70 7.04 8.72 -5.34
N SER A 71 8.37 8.54 -5.46
CA SER A 71 9.24 9.53 -6.10
C SER A 71 9.07 9.56 -7.63
N ASP A 72 9.50 10.64 -8.27
CA ASP A 72 9.39 10.84 -9.73
C ASP A 72 10.14 9.79 -10.56
N SER A 73 11.03 9.01 -9.93
CA SER A 73 11.72 7.88 -10.55
C SER A 73 10.81 6.69 -10.83
N TYR A 74 9.65 6.61 -10.18
CA TYR A 74 8.73 5.49 -10.27
C TYR A 74 7.35 5.92 -10.73
N SER A 75 6.76 5.07 -11.55
CA SER A 75 5.36 5.20 -11.98
C SER A 75 4.44 4.36 -11.10
N ILE A 76 3.12 4.59 -11.20
CA ILE A 76 2.13 3.74 -10.55
C ILE A 76 2.26 2.26 -10.93
N LEU A 77 2.82 1.96 -12.11
CA LEU A 77 3.02 0.59 -12.59
C LEU A 77 4.14 -0.12 -11.81
N HIS A 78 5.16 0.60 -11.34
CA HIS A 78 6.18 0.03 -10.47
C HIS A 78 5.59 -0.34 -9.12
N TRP A 79 4.85 0.59 -8.49
CA TRP A 79 4.14 0.30 -7.25
C TRP A 79 3.15 -0.86 -7.41
N LEU A 80 2.38 -0.87 -8.51
CA LEU A 80 1.41 -1.94 -8.77
C LEU A 80 2.12 -3.28 -8.95
N THR A 81 3.23 -3.32 -9.67
CA THR A 81 4.02 -4.55 -9.87
C THR A 81 4.50 -5.10 -8.53
N VAL A 82 5.06 -4.24 -7.67
CA VAL A 82 5.46 -4.63 -6.31
C VAL A 82 4.27 -5.21 -5.53
N LEU A 83 3.10 -4.56 -5.57
CA LEU A 83 1.90 -5.08 -4.91
C LEU A 83 1.51 -6.47 -5.43
N LEU A 84 1.48 -6.64 -6.76
CA LEU A 84 1.07 -7.88 -7.42
C LEU A 84 2.05 -9.05 -7.17
N GLU A 85 3.33 -8.76 -6.90
CA GLU A 85 4.34 -9.76 -6.57
C GLU A 85 4.20 -10.30 -5.14
N HIS A 86 3.75 -9.47 -4.19
CA HIS A 86 3.66 -9.86 -2.77
C HIS A 86 2.28 -10.36 -2.38
N ARG A 87 1.22 -9.89 -3.05
CA ARG A 87 -0.17 -10.24 -2.73
C ARG A 87 -0.60 -11.47 -3.52
N ASN A 88 -1.30 -12.39 -2.85
CA ASN A 88 -1.92 -13.52 -3.52
C ASN A 88 -3.19 -13.06 -4.25
N ILE A 89 -3.07 -12.72 -5.54
CA ILE A 89 -4.20 -12.36 -6.40
C ILE A 89 -4.46 -13.51 -7.37
N SER A 90 -5.69 -14.03 -7.35
CA SER A 90 -6.13 -14.99 -8.36
C SER A 90 -6.29 -14.28 -9.71
N VAL A 91 -5.47 -14.67 -10.67
CA VAL A 91 -5.52 -14.27 -12.08
C VAL A 91 -5.77 -15.51 -12.92
N ASN A 92 -6.90 -15.53 -13.63
CA ASN A 92 -7.38 -16.72 -14.33
C ASN A 92 -7.65 -16.49 -15.83
N THR A 93 -7.43 -15.27 -16.33
CA THR A 93 -7.60 -14.94 -17.75
C THR A 93 -6.23 -14.87 -18.43
N PRO A 94 -6.08 -15.34 -19.68
CA PRO A 94 -4.80 -15.27 -20.40
C PRO A 94 -4.19 -13.86 -20.43
N VAL A 95 -5.01 -12.84 -20.72
CA VAL A 95 -4.56 -11.44 -20.74
C VAL A 95 -4.00 -10.96 -19.39
N ALA A 96 -4.56 -11.43 -18.26
CA ALA A 96 -4.08 -11.04 -16.94
C ALA A 96 -2.81 -11.80 -16.54
N ILE A 97 -2.63 -13.04 -17.02
CA ILE A 97 -1.42 -13.83 -16.81
C ILE A 97 -0.26 -13.18 -17.58
N ASP A 98 -0.43 -13.02 -18.90
CA ASP A 98 0.59 -12.40 -19.77
C ASP A 98 0.88 -10.95 -19.34
N GLY A 99 -0.17 -10.23 -18.93
CA GLY A 99 -0.04 -8.86 -18.43
C GLY A 99 0.74 -8.77 -17.11
N LEU A 100 0.58 -9.74 -16.20
CA LEU A 100 1.36 -9.82 -14.98
C LEU A 100 2.84 -10.13 -15.28
N GLU A 101 3.10 -11.03 -16.22
CA GLU A 101 4.47 -11.34 -16.68
C GLU A 101 5.14 -10.10 -17.28
N TYR A 102 4.44 -9.40 -18.18
CA TYR A 102 4.92 -8.14 -18.76
C TYR A 102 5.24 -7.10 -17.69
N LEU A 103 4.37 -6.93 -16.69
CA LEU A 103 4.60 -5.99 -15.59
C LEU A 103 5.86 -6.34 -14.79
N LYS A 104 6.07 -7.62 -14.47
CA LYS A 104 7.27 -8.08 -13.77
C LYS A 104 8.54 -7.87 -14.59
N GLU A 105 8.48 -8.09 -15.90
CA GLU A 105 9.64 -7.90 -16.76
C GLU A 105 10.05 -6.42 -16.87
N HIS A 106 9.08 -5.50 -16.92
CA HIS A 106 9.32 -4.09 -17.27
C HIS A 106 9.29 -3.11 -16.10
N TYR A 107 8.62 -3.46 -14.99
CA TYR A 107 8.35 -2.55 -13.87
C TYR A 107 8.73 -3.13 -12.51
N HIS A 108 9.44 -4.26 -12.48
CA HIS A 108 9.92 -4.86 -11.23
C HIS A 108 10.88 -3.91 -10.50
N VAL A 109 10.76 -3.89 -9.17
CA VAL A 109 11.67 -3.16 -8.28
C VAL A 109 12.14 -4.12 -7.19
N ALA A 110 13.43 -4.45 -7.22
CA ALA A 110 14.03 -5.29 -6.20
C ALA A 110 14.00 -4.58 -4.83
N LEU A 111 13.38 -5.23 -3.84
CA LEU A 111 13.16 -4.66 -2.52
C LEU A 111 14.24 -5.03 -1.51
N ASP A 112 14.96 -6.13 -1.74
CA ASP A 112 15.80 -6.81 -0.74
C ASP A 112 16.85 -5.88 -0.09
N ASP A 113 17.45 -5.01 -0.89
CA ASP A 113 18.53 -4.12 -0.45
C ASP A 113 18.08 -2.92 0.41
N TYR A 114 16.78 -2.71 0.59
CA TYR A 114 16.26 -1.55 1.31
C TYR A 114 15.93 -1.85 2.77
N ASP A 115 16.11 -0.86 3.64
CA ASP A 115 15.79 -0.95 5.05
C ASP A 115 14.32 -0.54 5.31
N VAL A 116 13.86 0.48 4.57
CA VAL A 116 12.50 1.04 4.62
C VAL A 116 11.98 1.26 3.20
N ILE A 117 10.72 0.93 2.96
CA ILE A 117 10.02 1.20 1.70
C ILE A 117 8.89 2.18 1.98
N ILE A 118 8.83 3.25 1.20
CA ILE A 118 7.76 4.23 1.19
C ILE A 118 6.94 3.99 -0.08
N GLY A 119 5.64 3.83 0.09
CA GLY A 119 4.73 3.59 -1.02
C GLY A 119 3.29 3.65 -0.58
N TYR A 120 2.38 3.51 -1.53
CA TYR A 120 0.96 3.54 -1.24
C TYR A 120 0.45 2.30 -0.49
N ARG A 121 -0.57 2.46 0.34
CA ARG A 121 -1.33 1.36 0.96
C ARG A 121 -2.26 0.70 -0.05
N ALA A 122 -2.35 -0.63 -0.06
CA ALA A 122 -3.45 -1.31 -0.75
C ALA A 122 -4.54 -1.76 0.24
N ASP A 123 -5.67 -1.05 0.24
CA ASP A 123 -6.91 -1.47 0.90
C ASP A 123 -7.82 -2.29 -0.04
N ASP A 124 -8.96 -2.78 0.44
CA ASP A 124 -9.88 -3.65 -0.31
C ASP A 124 -10.29 -3.09 -1.70
N SER A 125 -10.64 -1.81 -1.78
CA SER A 125 -10.97 -1.18 -3.07
C SER A 125 -9.81 -1.20 -4.07
N TYR A 126 -8.57 -1.08 -3.61
CA TYR A 126 -7.40 -1.03 -4.47
C TYR A 126 -7.08 -2.36 -5.13
N PHE A 127 -7.39 -3.47 -4.46
CA PHE A 127 -7.33 -4.79 -5.11
C PHE A 127 -8.31 -4.90 -6.27
N SER A 128 -9.48 -4.25 -6.18
CA SER A 128 -10.41 -4.22 -7.30
C SER A 128 -9.87 -3.40 -8.48
N PHE A 129 -9.16 -2.30 -8.22
CA PHE A 129 -8.56 -1.46 -9.27
C PHE A 129 -7.39 -2.18 -9.95
N ALA A 130 -6.53 -2.83 -9.16
CA ALA A 130 -5.44 -3.67 -9.65
C ALA A 130 -5.96 -4.79 -10.56
N ARG A 131 -7.01 -5.51 -10.13
CA ARG A 131 -7.65 -6.56 -10.93
C ARG A 131 -8.26 -6.02 -12.22
N ALA A 132 -8.92 -4.86 -12.17
CA ALA A 132 -9.49 -4.24 -13.35
C ALA A 132 -8.42 -3.79 -14.36
N PHE A 133 -7.25 -3.35 -13.88
CA PHE A 133 -6.14 -2.99 -14.77
C PHE A 133 -5.53 -4.23 -15.44
N ILE A 134 -5.21 -5.28 -14.68
CA ILE A 134 -4.62 -6.51 -15.24
C ILE A 134 -5.61 -7.28 -16.12
N SER A 135 -6.92 -7.13 -15.92
CA SER A 135 -7.94 -7.65 -16.83
C SER A 135 -8.16 -6.78 -18.08
N ASN A 136 -7.34 -5.74 -18.28
CA ASN A 136 -7.43 -4.81 -19.40
C ASN A 136 -8.75 -4.01 -19.45
N SER A 137 -9.43 -3.83 -18.31
CA SER A 137 -10.74 -3.15 -18.23
C SER A 137 -10.63 -1.64 -18.02
N ILE A 138 -9.49 -1.17 -17.51
CA ILE A 138 -9.21 0.26 -17.30
C ILE A 138 -7.85 0.63 -17.89
N SER A 139 -7.72 1.87 -18.34
CA SER A 139 -6.45 2.40 -18.82
C SER A 139 -5.49 2.73 -17.67
N VAL A 140 -4.22 2.95 -17.98
CA VAL A 140 -3.21 3.49 -17.04
C VAL A 140 -3.70 4.81 -16.43
N SER A 141 -4.32 5.68 -17.24
CA SER A 141 -4.81 6.99 -16.78
C SER A 141 -5.96 6.85 -15.77
N GLN A 142 -6.87 5.90 -16.01
CA GLN A 142 -7.97 5.60 -15.10
C GLN A 142 -7.47 4.97 -13.81
N LEU A 143 -6.50 4.05 -13.89
CA LEU A 143 -5.82 3.51 -12.71
C LEU A 143 -5.22 4.65 -11.90
N GLN A 144 -4.34 5.48 -12.47
CA GLN A 144 -3.71 6.60 -11.77
C GLN A 144 -4.72 7.53 -11.08
N LYS A 145 -5.81 7.87 -11.75
CA LYS A 145 -6.87 8.70 -11.17
C LYS A 145 -7.59 8.02 -10.01
N ALA A 146 -7.91 6.73 -10.14
CA ALA A 146 -8.58 5.95 -9.09
C ALA A 146 -7.70 5.82 -7.85
N MET A 147 -6.41 5.64 -8.08
CA MET A 147 -5.36 5.60 -7.07
C MET A 147 -5.26 6.93 -6.32
N TYR A 148 -5.13 8.04 -7.05
CA TYR A 148 -5.03 9.38 -6.47
C TYR A 148 -6.30 9.78 -5.70
N LEU A 149 -7.47 9.58 -6.28
CA LEU A 149 -8.77 9.98 -5.69
C LEU A 149 -9.27 9.02 -4.61
N GLY A 150 -8.67 7.84 -4.48
CA GLY A 150 -8.94 6.93 -3.36
C GLY A 150 -8.27 7.37 -2.06
N GLU A 151 -7.41 8.39 -2.11
CA GLU A 151 -6.53 8.82 -1.00
C GLU A 151 -5.70 7.64 -0.49
N LEU A 152 -4.88 7.07 -1.38
CA LEU A 152 -3.90 6.05 -1.03
C LEU A 152 -2.98 6.60 0.06
N GLY A 153 -3.28 6.26 1.30
CA GLY A 153 -2.42 6.63 2.41
C GLY A 153 -1.00 6.16 2.15
N ILE A 154 -0.02 6.99 2.50
CA ILE A 154 1.39 6.63 2.38
C ILE A 154 1.76 5.73 3.56
N GLN A 155 2.42 4.63 3.25
CA GLN A 155 2.96 3.70 4.23
C GLN A 155 4.48 3.77 4.27
N TYR A 156 5.01 3.52 5.46
CA TYR A 156 6.42 3.28 5.75
C TYR A 156 6.52 1.82 6.16
N PHE A 157 7.00 0.98 5.25
CA PHE A 157 7.25 -0.42 5.52
C PHE A 157 8.68 -0.61 6.02
N VAL A 158 8.80 -0.89 7.31
CA VAL A 158 10.07 -1.17 7.98
C VAL A 158 10.35 -2.66 7.90
N LYS A 159 11.47 -3.04 7.25
CA LYS A 159 11.68 -4.44 6.90
C LYS A 159 13.00 -5.06 7.34
N SER A 160 14.09 -4.33 7.50
CA SER A 160 15.39 -4.95 7.82
C SER A 160 15.68 -4.96 9.32
N GLU A 161 16.47 -5.93 9.81
CA GLU A 161 16.94 -5.94 11.21
C GLU A 161 17.58 -4.62 11.62
N LYS A 162 18.37 -4.02 10.71
CA LYS A 162 18.97 -2.70 10.89
C LYS A 162 17.92 -1.62 11.14
N ALA A 163 16.86 -1.57 10.35
CA ALA A 163 15.77 -0.61 10.56
C ALA A 163 15.02 -0.87 11.88
N PHE A 164 14.76 -2.13 12.22
CA PHE A 164 14.13 -2.52 13.49
C PHE A 164 14.98 -2.12 14.71
N SER A 165 16.31 -2.27 14.66
CA SER A 165 17.21 -1.81 15.74
C SER A 165 17.21 -0.30 15.96
N LYS A 166 16.69 0.47 15.00
CA LYS A 166 16.55 1.93 15.08
C LYS A 166 15.15 2.39 15.44
N LEU A 167 14.19 1.48 15.58
CA LEU A 167 12.85 1.78 16.08
C LEU A 167 12.88 1.87 17.59
N LYS A 168 12.32 2.96 18.11
CA LYS A 168 12.09 3.18 19.53
C LYS A 168 10.59 3.33 19.76
N PHE A 169 10.00 2.42 20.51
CA PHE A 169 8.62 2.57 20.98
C PHE A 169 8.52 3.76 21.94
N ILE A 170 7.48 4.56 21.77
CA ILE A 170 7.19 5.75 22.57
C ILE A 170 6.01 5.45 23.50
N GLU A 171 4.86 5.14 22.92
CA GLU A 171 3.63 4.84 23.65
C GLU A 171 2.61 4.13 22.75
N ALA A 172 1.51 3.67 23.34
CA ALA A 172 0.35 3.18 22.61
C ALA A 172 -0.90 3.91 23.07
N ILE A 173 -1.65 4.47 22.12
CA ILE A 173 -2.88 5.22 22.38
C ILE A 173 -4.07 4.31 22.08
N PRO A 174 -5.00 4.09 23.02
CA PRO A 174 -6.23 3.35 22.75
C PRO A 174 -7.11 4.10 21.75
N VAL A 175 -7.79 3.37 20.88
CA VAL A 175 -8.66 3.89 19.83
C VAL A 175 -10.01 3.20 19.92
N ASP A 176 -11.05 3.98 20.18
CA ASP A 176 -12.43 3.52 20.15
C ASP A 176 -12.90 3.32 18.70
N SER A 177 -13.61 2.22 18.47
CA SER A 177 -14.07 1.81 17.15
C SER A 177 -15.23 2.64 16.59
N VAL A 178 -16.03 3.33 17.40
CA VAL A 178 -17.30 3.96 16.97
C VAL A 178 -17.07 4.99 15.85
N GLU A 179 -16.15 5.93 16.07
CA GLU A 179 -15.87 6.97 15.09
C GLU A 179 -14.93 6.47 13.98
N HIS A 180 -13.83 5.81 14.38
CA HIS A 180 -12.76 5.48 13.44
C HIS A 180 -13.12 4.35 12.48
N TYR A 181 -13.98 3.40 12.88
CA TYR A 181 -14.51 2.41 11.95
C TYR A 181 -15.45 3.05 10.93
N SER A 182 -16.30 3.98 11.36
CA SER A 182 -17.19 4.74 10.46
C SER A 182 -16.39 5.51 9.41
N ASN A 183 -15.29 6.15 9.81
CA ASN A 183 -14.39 6.87 8.91
C ASN A 183 -13.68 5.93 7.92
N LYS A 184 -13.18 4.78 8.39
CA LYS A 184 -12.58 3.72 7.56
C LYS A 184 -13.56 3.26 6.46
N VAL A 185 -14.80 2.97 6.83
CA VAL A 185 -15.86 2.54 5.89
C VAL A 185 -16.23 3.65 4.91
N LEU A 186 -16.35 4.90 5.38
CA LEU A 186 -16.65 6.05 4.52
C LEU A 186 -15.54 6.27 3.48
N ARG A 187 -14.27 6.14 3.88
CA ARG A 187 -13.12 6.24 2.98
C ARG A 187 -13.16 5.18 1.87
N ASP A 188 -13.39 3.91 2.23
CA ASP A 188 -13.51 2.82 1.24
C ASP A 188 -14.71 3.06 0.31
N SER A 189 -15.87 3.46 0.86
CA SER A 189 -17.06 3.79 0.06
C SER A 189 -16.82 4.92 -0.92
N ASN A 190 -16.13 5.99 -0.49
CA ASN A 190 -15.78 7.12 -1.35
C ASN A 190 -14.79 6.72 -2.44
N ALA A 191 -13.79 5.89 -2.14
CA ALA A 191 -12.88 5.35 -3.13
C ALA A 191 -13.62 4.56 -4.21
N ARG A 192 -14.58 3.71 -3.84
CA ARG A 192 -15.44 2.97 -4.80
C ARG A 192 -16.32 3.89 -5.64
N LYS A 193 -16.93 4.91 -5.03
CA LYS A 193 -17.74 5.91 -5.77
C LYS A 193 -16.90 6.68 -6.77
N ASN A 194 -15.72 7.12 -6.37
CA ASN A 194 -14.77 7.81 -7.24
C ASN A 194 -14.33 6.90 -8.39
N TYR A 195 -13.96 5.66 -8.09
CA TYR A 195 -13.62 4.66 -9.10
C TYR A 195 -14.74 4.48 -10.13
N LYS A 196 -15.98 4.25 -9.67
CA LYS A 196 -17.14 4.09 -10.55
C LYS A 196 -17.26 5.26 -11.52
N ARG A 197 -17.15 6.50 -11.02
CA ARG A 197 -17.20 7.72 -11.83
C ARG A 197 -16.07 7.80 -12.87
N ILE A 198 -14.86 7.41 -12.48
CA ILE A 198 -13.69 7.40 -13.38
C ILE A 198 -13.86 6.36 -14.50
N THR A 199 -14.55 5.25 -14.20
CA THR A 199 -14.76 4.13 -15.11
C THR A 199 -16.18 4.06 -15.69
N GLU A 200 -16.93 5.16 -15.65
CA GLU A 200 -18.28 5.25 -16.23
C GLU A 200 -18.27 5.02 -17.75
N SER A 201 -17.14 5.33 -18.39
CA SER A 201 -16.92 5.06 -19.80
C SER A 201 -15.51 4.53 -20.05
N VAL A 202 -15.37 3.81 -21.16
CA VAL A 202 -14.06 3.36 -21.64
C VAL A 202 -13.22 4.57 -22.02
N ASP A 203 -11.99 4.63 -21.52
CA ASP A 203 -11.00 5.62 -21.92
C ASP A 203 -10.50 5.33 -23.34
N LYS A 204 -11.22 5.79 -24.35
CA LYS A 204 -10.96 5.49 -25.78
C LYS A 204 -9.56 5.89 -26.26
N ASN A 205 -8.93 6.84 -25.60
CA ASN A 205 -7.59 7.34 -25.94
C ASN A 205 -6.54 6.89 -24.90
N GLY A 206 -6.95 6.10 -23.92
CA GLY A 206 -6.08 5.60 -22.87
C GLY A 206 -5.20 4.46 -23.34
N THR A 207 -4.03 4.34 -22.72
CA THR A 207 -3.18 3.16 -22.87
C THR A 207 -3.66 2.08 -21.91
N PHE A 208 -4.01 0.92 -22.42
CA PHE A 208 -4.35 -0.26 -21.62
C PHE A 208 -3.15 -1.21 -21.51
N LEU A 209 -3.23 -2.21 -20.63
CA LEU A 209 -2.15 -3.17 -20.43
C LEU A 209 -1.79 -3.91 -21.72
N LEU A 210 -2.79 -4.31 -22.50
CA LEU A 210 -2.57 -4.95 -23.80
C LEU A 210 -1.86 -4.02 -24.80
N ASP A 211 -2.07 -2.71 -24.71
CA ASP A 211 -1.35 -1.75 -25.56
C ASP A 211 0.11 -1.60 -25.13
N LEU A 212 0.41 -1.70 -23.83
CA LEU A 212 1.77 -1.73 -23.32
C LEU A 212 2.48 -2.98 -23.84
N MET A 213 1.86 -4.15 -23.69
CA MET A 213 2.40 -5.43 -24.15
C MET A 213 2.66 -5.49 -25.66
N ARG A 214 1.90 -4.72 -26.46
CA ARG A 214 2.10 -4.64 -27.93
C ARG A 214 3.19 -3.69 -28.36
N LYS A 215 3.55 -2.72 -27.51
CA LYS A 215 4.55 -1.68 -27.81
C LYS A 215 5.92 -2.00 -27.24
N GLY A 216 5.98 -2.86 -26.22
CA GLY A 216 7.21 -3.43 -25.66
C GLY A 216 7.83 -4.48 -26.58
#